data_AF-A0A9W6Z764-F1
#
_entry.id   AF-A0A9W6Z764-F1
#
_cell.length_a   1.000
_cell.length_b   1.000
_cell.length_c   1.000
_cell.angle_alpha   90.00
_cell.angle_beta   90.00
_cell.angle_gamma   90.00
#
_symmetry.space_group_name_H-M   'P 1'
#
loop_
_entity.id
_entity.type
_entity.pdbx_description
1 polymer ?
#
loop_
_entity_poly.entity_id
_entity_poly.type
_entity_poly.pdbx_seq_one_letter_code
_entity_poly.pdbx_strand_id
1 'polypeptide(L)'
;MLFKSISKLIPVATTIVSLLSSSASALEDYHELNDNVLQSCAYIANYEDSYRWPLSEHLKPQITIRYPQSEGVYNADTRVDTLIISYTDLQNVYLKDEPTVKVCDETAINSKVCTFGNEKSIGSRLSLEDMLEEKTNQHAISHFSMSPADKDKNTHSFDVASSDIYCIIFKAEGVTKDKSMGVIIDWQQSFGKLLVSEYHQLYNNLYLTFAYALLTAIYGYYIFKKLSKDKANAVLNHQTIYNRSLIQFKILTYLLGSTIVFFLTCLHLVQLNKIGYQKTSFTLFVIRFFTLSSGTLFNTWAIYNFLLLASGVFFGLVKDNKRHLLVQIISGILLLEFLIYDVDESRVYSLLRGQAFFLSNLIYYELIILFMLSTYCLVSMVPMFKTIYRINLSPLLI
;
A
#
# COMPACT_ATOMS: atom_id res chain seq x y z
N MET A 1 13.02 -17.39 37.44
CA MET A 1 11.99 -17.85 36.48
C MET A 1 11.88 -16.98 35.22
N LEU A 2 12.10 -15.65 35.28
CA LEU A 2 12.06 -14.76 34.10
C LEU A 2 13.09 -15.08 32.98
N PHE A 3 14.30 -15.54 33.33
CA PHE A 3 15.34 -15.85 32.34
C PHE A 3 15.08 -17.10 31.48
N LYS A 4 14.28 -18.06 31.94
CA LYS A 4 13.93 -19.27 31.18
C LYS A 4 12.84 -19.02 30.12
N SER A 5 12.11 -17.91 30.23
CA SER A 5 11.08 -17.51 29.26
C SER A 5 11.69 -16.71 28.09
N ILE A 6 12.70 -15.89 28.38
CA ILE A 6 13.39 -15.06 27.37
C ILE A 6 14.17 -15.93 26.38
N SER A 7 14.82 -17.02 26.83
CA SER A 7 15.59 -17.89 25.93
C SER A 7 14.74 -18.69 24.93
N LYS A 8 13.43 -18.84 25.18
CA LYS A 8 12.49 -19.47 24.24
C LYS A 8 11.90 -18.49 23.22
N LEU A 9 11.94 -17.19 23.51
CA LEU A 9 11.49 -16.12 22.62
C LEU A 9 12.53 -15.75 21.57
N ILE A 10 13.82 -15.94 21.85
CA ILE A 10 14.92 -15.65 20.92
C ILE A 10 14.82 -16.44 19.61
N PRO A 11 14.61 -17.78 19.58
CA PRO A 11 14.49 -18.51 18.32
C PRO A 11 13.23 -18.12 17.53
N VAL A 12 12.12 -17.77 18.21
CA VAL A 12 10.89 -17.28 17.57
C VAL A 12 11.12 -15.89 16.97
N ALA A 13 11.79 -14.99 17.70
CA ALA A 13 12.16 -13.67 17.22
C ALA A 13 13.15 -13.73 16.05
N THR A 14 14.13 -14.64 16.06
CA THR A 14 15.06 -14.82 14.93
C THR A 14 14.38 -15.45 13.71
N THR A 15 13.38 -16.31 13.91
CA THR A 15 12.58 -16.89 12.82
C THR A 15 11.62 -15.85 12.22
N ILE A 16 11.06 -14.97 13.06
CA ILE A 16 10.27 -13.82 12.60
C ILE A 16 11.16 -12.83 11.84
N VAL A 17 12.36 -12.52 12.35
CA VAL A 17 13.32 -11.64 11.67
C VAL A 17 13.82 -12.23 10.34
N SER A 18 14.02 -13.54 10.24
CA SER A 18 14.43 -14.20 8.99
C SER A 18 13.32 -14.36 7.96
N LEU A 19 12.05 -14.49 8.39
CA LEU A 19 10.87 -14.44 7.51
C LEU A 19 10.59 -13.03 7.00
N LEU A 20 10.82 -12.00 7.83
CA LEU A 20 10.64 -10.59 7.50
C LEU A 20 11.75 -10.01 6.61
N SER A 21 12.91 -10.68 6.49
CA SER A 21 14.03 -10.25 5.63
C SER A 21 13.92 -10.68 4.16
N SER A 22 12.83 -11.33 3.75
CA SER A 22 12.73 -12.00 2.44
C SER A 22 11.95 -11.23 1.36
N SER A 23 11.57 -9.97 1.57
CA SER A 23 10.55 -9.35 0.71
C SER A 23 10.82 -7.87 0.44
N ALA A 24 11.57 -7.64 -0.65
CA ALA A 24 11.89 -6.33 -1.20
C ALA A 24 12.29 -6.50 -2.68
N SER A 25 11.30 -6.75 -3.55
CA SER A 25 11.45 -6.70 -5.01
C SER A 25 10.11 -6.28 -5.59
N ALA A 26 9.96 -4.99 -5.90
CA ALA A 26 8.78 -4.47 -6.58
C ALA A 26 9.16 -3.18 -7.33
N LEU A 27 9.94 -3.32 -8.40
CA LEU A 27 9.87 -2.41 -9.56
C LEU A 27 10.75 -2.88 -10.71
N GLU A 28 11.69 -3.78 -10.44
CA GLU A 28 12.32 -4.55 -11.50
C GLU A 28 11.52 -5.83 -11.70
N ASP A 29 10.88 -5.92 -12.86
CA ASP A 29 10.23 -7.15 -13.28
C ASP A 29 11.28 -8.07 -13.89
N TYR A 30 11.54 -9.20 -13.23
CA TYR A 30 12.35 -10.27 -13.79
C TYR A 30 11.47 -11.21 -14.62
N HIS A 31 11.81 -11.39 -15.88
CA HIS A 31 11.14 -12.28 -16.81
C HIS A 31 12.13 -13.27 -17.42
N GLU A 32 11.68 -14.50 -17.59
CA GLU A 32 12.43 -15.53 -18.30
C GLU A 32 11.89 -15.64 -19.73
N LEU A 33 12.76 -15.41 -20.72
CA LEU A 33 12.47 -15.59 -22.12
C LEU A 33 12.79 -17.04 -22.54
N ASN A 34 11.81 -17.72 -23.15
CA ASN A 34 11.87 -19.14 -23.53
C ASN A 34 11.31 -19.37 -24.95
N ASP A 35 12.03 -18.96 -25.99
CA ASP A 35 11.68 -19.06 -27.43
C ASP A 35 10.33 -18.44 -27.83
N ASN A 36 9.82 -17.53 -27.02
CA ASN A 36 8.44 -17.07 -27.05
C ASN A 36 8.40 -15.55 -27.10
N VAL A 37 7.36 -15.01 -27.75
CA VAL A 37 7.09 -13.57 -27.70
C VAL A 37 6.45 -13.23 -26.36
N LEU A 38 7.12 -12.38 -25.56
CA LEU A 38 6.65 -11.91 -24.26
C LEU A 38 6.31 -10.43 -24.34
N GLN A 39 5.13 -10.06 -23.85
CA GLN A 39 4.70 -8.67 -23.70
C GLN A 39 4.59 -8.33 -22.21
N SER A 40 5.30 -7.29 -21.77
CA SER A 40 5.16 -6.71 -20.44
C SER A 40 4.63 -5.29 -20.56
N CYS A 41 3.55 -4.94 -19.86
CA CYS A 41 2.97 -3.60 -19.89
C CYS A 41 2.81 -3.00 -18.50
N ALA A 42 3.19 -1.74 -18.35
CA ALA A 42 2.99 -0.99 -17.12
C ALA A 42 2.60 0.46 -17.41
N TYR A 43 1.82 1.06 -16.52
CA TYR A 43 1.56 2.49 -16.56
C TYR A 43 2.74 3.26 -15.99
N ILE A 44 3.23 4.25 -16.75
CA ILE A 44 4.34 5.10 -16.31
C ILE A 44 3.81 6.52 -16.14
N ALA A 45 3.82 7.01 -14.91
CA ALA A 45 3.41 8.38 -14.62
C ALA A 45 4.57 9.36 -14.87
N ASN A 46 4.36 10.28 -15.81
CA ASN A 46 5.13 11.51 -15.96
C ASN A 46 4.32 12.71 -15.43
N TYR A 47 4.35 12.93 -14.12
CA TYR A 47 3.71 14.09 -13.49
C TYR A 47 4.71 15.24 -13.45
N GLU A 48 4.54 16.19 -14.36
CA GLU A 48 5.35 17.40 -14.39
C GLU A 48 5.30 18.11 -13.04
N ASP A 49 4.15 18.21 -12.38
CA ASP A 49 4.03 18.91 -11.09
C ASP A 49 4.65 18.19 -9.88
N SER A 50 5.20 16.99 -10.05
CA SER A 50 5.79 16.24 -8.94
C SER A 50 7.03 16.92 -8.32
N TYR A 51 7.71 17.83 -9.05
CA TYR A 51 8.81 18.66 -8.49
C TYR A 51 8.35 19.68 -7.46
N ARG A 52 7.05 20.03 -7.41
CA ARG A 52 6.55 21.08 -6.51
C ARG A 52 6.56 20.66 -5.05
N TRP A 53 6.90 19.41 -4.75
CA TRP A 53 6.83 18.88 -3.39
C TRP A 53 8.21 18.54 -2.82
N PRO A 54 8.63 19.17 -1.70
CA PRO A 54 9.99 19.01 -1.17
C PRO A 54 10.28 17.63 -0.56
N LEU A 55 9.26 16.77 -0.40
CA LEU A 55 9.41 15.43 0.16
C LEU A 55 9.48 14.32 -0.91
N SER A 56 9.17 14.63 -2.17
CA SER A 56 9.27 13.68 -3.28
C SER A 56 10.48 14.04 -4.14
N GLU A 57 11.34 13.07 -4.41
CA GLU A 57 12.37 13.24 -5.43
C GLU A 57 11.68 13.13 -6.80
N HIS A 58 11.79 14.18 -7.62
CA HIS A 58 11.35 14.14 -9.01
C HIS A 58 12.44 13.47 -9.83
N LEU A 59 12.13 12.29 -10.36
CA LEU A 59 13.00 11.60 -11.30
C LEU A 59 12.44 11.76 -12.70
N LYS A 60 13.32 11.73 -13.71
CA LYS A 60 12.86 11.60 -15.08
C LYS A 60 12.26 10.20 -15.27
N PRO A 61 11.01 10.07 -15.72
CA PRO A 61 10.42 8.77 -15.96
C PRO A 61 11.14 8.09 -17.14
N GLN A 62 11.44 6.81 -16.97
CA GLN A 62 12.30 6.07 -17.89
C GLN A 62 12.01 4.57 -17.79
N ILE A 63 12.12 3.88 -18.92
CA ILE A 63 12.11 2.41 -18.97
C ILE A 63 13.55 1.96 -19.13
N THR A 64 14.08 1.22 -18.17
CA THR A 64 15.41 0.63 -18.28
C THR A 64 15.32 -0.88 -18.39
N ILE A 65 15.85 -1.44 -19.48
CA ILE A 65 15.87 -2.87 -19.75
C ILE A 65 17.30 -3.36 -19.58
N ARG A 66 17.49 -4.39 -18.76
CA ARG A 66 18.78 -5.04 -18.54
C ARG A 66 18.73 -6.52 -18.88
N TYR A 67 19.77 -6.99 -19.56
CA TYR A 67 19.96 -8.39 -19.91
C TYR A 67 21.09 -8.96 -19.04
N PRO A 68 20.77 -9.53 -17.86
CA PRO A 68 21.78 -10.15 -17.01
C PRO A 68 22.51 -11.27 -17.76
N GLN A 69 23.84 -11.28 -17.69
CA GLN A 69 24.64 -12.34 -18.28
C GLN A 69 24.55 -13.61 -17.43
N SER A 70 23.93 -14.65 -17.97
CA SER A 70 23.89 -16.01 -17.44
C SER A 70 24.88 -16.88 -18.23
N GLU A 71 25.84 -17.49 -17.53
CA GLU A 71 26.83 -18.38 -18.14
C GLU A 71 26.12 -19.54 -18.87
N GLY A 72 26.41 -19.72 -20.17
CA GLY A 72 25.91 -20.83 -20.98
C GLY A 72 24.61 -20.59 -21.76
N VAL A 73 23.96 -19.42 -21.63
CA VAL A 73 22.74 -19.05 -22.37
C VAL A 73 23.04 -18.22 -23.63
N TYR A 74 24.12 -17.43 -23.59
CA TYR A 74 24.52 -16.55 -24.70
C TYR A 74 25.39 -17.30 -25.72
N ASN A 75 24.74 -17.99 -26.65
CA ASN A 75 25.40 -18.56 -27.83
C ASN A 75 25.47 -17.53 -28.96
N ALA A 76 26.34 -17.72 -29.96
CA ALA A 76 26.49 -16.81 -31.11
C ALA A 76 25.18 -16.57 -31.90
N ASP A 77 24.22 -17.50 -31.79
CA ASP A 77 22.95 -17.47 -32.52
C ASP A 77 21.79 -16.86 -31.72
N THR A 78 22.00 -16.50 -30.45
CA THR A 78 20.94 -15.94 -29.61
C THR A 78 20.71 -14.46 -29.92
N ARG A 79 19.49 -14.09 -30.32
CA ARG A 79 19.11 -12.71 -30.61
C ARG A 79 17.83 -12.35 -29.88
N VAL A 80 17.78 -11.17 -29.27
CA VAL A 80 16.55 -10.67 -28.62
C VAL A 80 16.17 -9.33 -29.25
N ASP A 81 15.11 -9.34 -30.04
CA ASP A 81 14.49 -8.13 -30.56
C ASP A 81 13.52 -7.56 -29.52
N THR A 82 13.64 -6.27 -29.25
CA THR A 82 12.87 -5.59 -28.22
C THR A 82 12.20 -4.35 -28.81
N LEU A 83 10.88 -4.28 -28.68
CA LEU A 83 10.05 -3.16 -29.11
C LEU A 83 9.39 -2.52 -27.89
N ILE A 84 9.58 -1.22 -27.73
CA ILE A 84 8.90 -0.38 -26.73
C ILE A 84 7.90 0.52 -27.47
N ILE A 85 6.63 0.41 -27.10
CA ILE A 85 5.53 1.13 -27.75
C ILE A 85 4.47 1.52 -26.71
N SER A 86 3.83 2.68 -26.88
CA SER A 86 2.69 3.07 -26.03
C SER A 86 1.47 2.18 -26.35
N TYR A 87 0.58 1.96 -25.38
CA TYR A 87 -0.63 1.18 -25.60
C TYR A 87 -1.54 1.85 -26.63
N THR A 88 -1.61 3.19 -26.60
CA THR A 88 -2.39 3.99 -27.55
C THR A 88 -1.94 3.75 -28.99
N ASP A 89 -0.63 3.67 -29.22
CA ASP A 89 -0.07 3.36 -30.54
C ASP A 89 -0.20 1.86 -30.87
N LEU A 90 0.01 0.98 -29.89
CA LEU A 90 -0.12 -0.47 -30.04
C LEU A 90 -1.52 -0.90 -30.52
N GLN A 91 -2.58 -0.19 -30.15
CA GLN A 91 -3.94 -0.47 -30.64
C GLN A 91 -4.09 -0.27 -32.15
N ASN A 92 -3.28 0.62 -32.73
CA ASN A 92 -3.31 1.01 -34.14
C ASN A 92 -2.33 0.19 -34.99
N VAL A 93 -1.44 -0.58 -34.36
CA VAL A 93 -0.41 -1.38 -35.04
C VAL A 93 -0.82 -2.84 -35.13
N TYR A 94 -0.61 -3.43 -36.30
CA TYR A 94 -0.62 -4.86 -36.49
C TYR A 94 0.76 -5.44 -36.17
N LEU A 95 0.83 -6.28 -35.14
CA LEU A 95 2.02 -7.06 -34.83
C LEU A 95 1.91 -8.42 -35.53
N LYS A 96 2.93 -8.75 -36.32
CA LYS A 96 3.00 -10.01 -37.06
C LYS A 96 3.00 -11.24 -36.15
N ASP A 97 3.66 -11.14 -35.00
CA ASP A 97 3.74 -12.21 -34.01
C ASP A 97 2.95 -11.78 -32.76
N GLU A 98 1.93 -12.56 -32.39
CA GLU A 98 1.18 -12.31 -31.16
C GLU A 98 1.96 -12.74 -29.92
N PRO A 99 1.92 -11.96 -28.83
CA PRO A 99 2.58 -12.33 -27.58
C PRO A 99 1.93 -13.58 -26.98
N THR A 100 2.76 -14.57 -26.71
CA THR A 100 2.36 -15.83 -26.06
C THR A 100 2.12 -15.64 -24.55
N VAL A 101 2.80 -14.66 -23.95
CA VAL A 101 2.72 -14.33 -22.52
C VAL A 101 2.52 -12.82 -22.39
N LYS A 102 1.51 -12.40 -21.62
CA LYS A 102 1.26 -11.01 -21.25
C LYS A 102 1.40 -10.84 -19.74
N VAL A 103 2.29 -9.98 -19.30
CA VAL A 103 2.48 -9.61 -17.89
C VAL A 103 2.15 -8.13 -17.72
N CYS A 104 1.36 -7.79 -16.71
CA CYS A 104 0.85 -6.43 -16.58
C CYS A 104 0.67 -5.96 -15.16
N ASP A 105 0.83 -4.65 -14.97
CA ASP A 105 0.45 -3.97 -13.74
C ASP A 105 -1.07 -3.85 -13.57
N GLU A 106 -1.50 -3.51 -12.36
CA GLU A 106 -2.92 -3.39 -12.01
C GLU A 106 -3.65 -2.38 -12.93
N THR A 107 -2.99 -1.28 -13.28
CA THR A 107 -3.54 -0.23 -14.16
C THR A 107 -3.80 -0.75 -15.57
N ALA A 108 -2.87 -1.52 -16.14
CA ALA A 108 -3.01 -2.12 -17.47
C ALA A 108 -4.04 -3.27 -17.48
N ILE A 109 -4.14 -4.03 -16.40
CA ILE A 109 -5.20 -5.05 -16.22
C ILE A 109 -6.58 -4.37 -16.20
N ASN A 110 -6.76 -3.34 -15.38
CA ASN A 110 -8.02 -2.59 -15.28
C ASN A 110 -8.39 -1.92 -16.61
N SER A 111 -7.40 -1.47 -17.37
CA SER A 111 -7.58 -0.89 -18.71
C SER A 111 -7.78 -1.95 -19.82
N LYS A 112 -7.86 -3.24 -19.47
CA LYS A 112 -8.04 -4.39 -20.38
C LYS A 112 -6.95 -4.55 -21.45
N VAL A 113 -5.79 -3.92 -21.28
CA VAL A 113 -4.63 -4.01 -22.20
C VAL A 113 -4.15 -5.45 -22.36
N CYS A 114 -4.25 -6.20 -21.27
CA CYS A 114 -3.62 -7.50 -21.08
C CYS A 114 -4.57 -8.66 -21.36
N THR A 115 -5.72 -8.34 -21.96
CA THR A 115 -6.62 -9.36 -22.48
C THR A 115 -6.06 -9.89 -23.80
N PHE A 116 -6.10 -11.21 -23.98
CA PHE A 116 -5.94 -11.80 -25.30
C PHE A 116 -7.18 -11.42 -26.11
N GLY A 117 -6.99 -10.82 -27.29
CA GLY A 117 -8.08 -10.19 -28.02
C GLY A 117 -9.14 -11.19 -28.50
N ASN A 118 -10.41 -10.77 -28.48
CA ASN A 118 -11.40 -11.27 -29.42
C ASN A 118 -11.20 -10.51 -30.75
N GLU A 119 -10.94 -11.23 -31.83
CA GLU A 119 -10.45 -10.82 -33.17
C GLU A 119 -11.27 -9.77 -33.98
N LYS A 120 -11.99 -8.81 -33.37
CA LYS A 120 -13.01 -8.03 -34.09
C LYS A 120 -12.61 -6.65 -34.64
N SER A 121 -11.32 -6.30 -34.74
CA SER A 121 -10.91 -5.05 -35.43
C SER A 121 -9.56 -5.14 -36.14
N ILE A 122 -9.36 -6.21 -36.91
CA ILE A 122 -8.13 -6.41 -37.72
C ILE A 122 -8.07 -5.44 -38.93
N GLY A 123 -9.22 -4.98 -39.44
CA GLY A 123 -9.30 -4.23 -40.70
C GLY A 123 -8.83 -2.76 -40.68
N SER A 124 -8.46 -2.20 -39.52
CA SER A 124 -8.08 -0.78 -39.39
C SER A 124 -6.69 -0.55 -38.80
N ARG A 125 -5.86 -1.60 -38.71
CA ARG A 125 -4.50 -1.51 -38.14
C ARG A 125 -3.47 -1.35 -39.26
N LEU A 126 -2.50 -0.46 -39.04
CA LEU A 126 -1.37 -0.22 -39.93
C LEU A 126 -0.22 -1.17 -39.56
N SER A 127 0.69 -1.44 -40.50
CA SER A 127 1.97 -2.06 -40.13
C SER A 127 2.79 -1.07 -39.27
N LEU A 128 3.74 -1.58 -38.49
CA LEU A 128 4.59 -0.72 -37.67
C LEU A 128 5.41 0.23 -38.57
N GLU A 129 5.86 -0.27 -39.72
CA GLU A 129 6.59 0.49 -40.72
C GLU A 129 5.73 1.63 -41.30
N ASP A 130 4.50 1.33 -41.73
CA ASP A 130 3.59 2.34 -42.29
C ASP A 130 3.27 3.43 -41.26
N MET A 131 3.05 3.06 -39.99
CA MET A 131 2.76 4.03 -38.93
C MET A 131 3.95 4.97 -38.66
N LEU A 132 5.18 4.45 -38.73
CA LEU A 132 6.40 5.25 -38.57
C LEU A 132 6.67 6.16 -39.77
N GLU A 133 6.41 5.69 -41.00
CA GLU A 133 6.56 6.47 -42.22
C GLU A 133 5.53 7.60 -42.29
N GLU A 134 4.27 7.32 -41.94
CA GLU A 134 3.18 8.29 -41.92
C GLU A 134 3.22 9.23 -40.70
N LYS A 135 4.07 8.94 -39.70
CA LYS A 135 4.17 9.67 -38.42
C LYS A 135 2.83 9.78 -37.70
N THR A 136 2.03 8.72 -37.76
CA THR A 136 0.72 8.65 -37.09
C THR A 136 0.82 8.21 -35.63
N ASN A 137 2.03 7.86 -35.17
CA ASN A 137 2.32 7.54 -33.78
C ASN A 137 2.17 8.78 -32.88
N GLN A 138 1.50 8.61 -31.74
CA GLN A 138 1.33 9.65 -30.73
C GLN A 138 2.54 9.76 -29.81
N HIS A 139 3.21 8.64 -29.54
CA HIS A 139 4.36 8.58 -28.65
C HIS A 139 5.62 8.06 -29.37
N ALA A 140 6.79 8.30 -28.77
CA ALA A 140 8.05 7.77 -29.28
C ALA A 140 8.04 6.23 -29.21
N ILE A 141 8.56 5.59 -30.25
CA ILE A 141 8.69 4.14 -30.36
C ILE A 141 10.18 3.81 -30.43
N SER A 142 10.61 2.80 -29.67
CA SER A 142 12.00 2.36 -29.68
C SER A 142 12.07 0.88 -30.03
N HIS A 143 12.93 0.56 -31.00
CA HIS A 143 13.22 -0.80 -31.39
C HIS A 143 14.74 -1.01 -31.38
N PHE A 144 15.18 -2.05 -30.68
CA PHE A 144 16.58 -2.42 -30.64
C PHE A 144 16.72 -3.93 -30.52
N SER A 145 17.86 -4.44 -30.97
CA SER A 145 18.19 -5.86 -30.90
C SER A 145 19.41 -6.04 -30.03
N MET A 146 19.35 -7.01 -29.12
CA MET A 146 20.52 -7.46 -28.39
C MET A 146 21.15 -8.64 -29.13
N SER A 147 22.43 -8.50 -29.47
CA SER A 147 23.25 -9.59 -29.97
C SER A 147 24.36 -9.96 -28.98
N PRO A 148 24.91 -11.19 -29.03
CA PRO A 148 26.01 -11.63 -28.17
C PRO A 148 27.32 -10.88 -28.45
N ALA A 149 27.41 -10.14 -29.56
CA ALA A 149 28.53 -9.29 -29.92
C ALA A 149 28.52 -7.95 -29.13
N ASP A 150 27.37 -7.55 -28.61
CA ASP A 150 27.15 -6.29 -27.89
C ASP A 150 27.32 -6.45 -26.37
N LYS A 151 28.32 -7.24 -25.93
CA LYS A 151 28.54 -7.60 -24.51
C LYS A 151 28.68 -6.41 -23.56
N ASP A 152 29.08 -5.25 -24.08
CA ASP A 152 29.30 -4.02 -23.32
C ASP A 152 28.03 -3.15 -23.19
N LYS A 153 26.93 -3.49 -23.88
CA LYS A 153 25.66 -2.73 -23.91
C LYS A 153 24.46 -3.55 -23.42
N ASN A 154 24.61 -4.20 -22.27
CA ASN A 154 23.54 -5.03 -21.67
C ASN A 154 22.40 -4.21 -21.04
N THR A 155 22.41 -2.88 -21.16
CA THR A 155 21.41 -1.98 -20.61
C THR A 155 20.94 -1.00 -21.67
N HIS A 156 19.63 -0.92 -21.87
CA HIS A 156 18.97 0.05 -22.74
C HIS A 156 18.00 0.89 -21.93
N SER A 157 17.98 2.19 -22.18
CA SER A 157 17.16 3.14 -21.46
C SER A 157 16.31 3.96 -22.43
N PHE A 158 15.01 4.03 -22.18
CA PHE A 158 14.04 4.76 -23.00
C PHE A 158 13.35 5.83 -22.17
N ASP A 159 13.52 7.08 -22.56
CA ASP A 159 12.94 8.23 -21.86
C ASP A 159 11.45 8.37 -22.18
N VAL A 160 10.64 8.48 -21.13
CA VAL A 160 9.18 8.55 -21.25
C VAL A 160 8.74 10.01 -21.28
N ALA A 161 8.18 10.45 -22.40
CA ALA A 161 7.79 11.85 -22.60
C ALA A 161 6.44 12.21 -21.97
N SER A 162 5.50 11.27 -21.91
CA SER A 162 4.13 11.49 -21.41
C SER A 162 3.64 10.31 -20.59
N SER A 163 2.67 10.57 -19.70
CA SER A 163 2.04 9.52 -18.90
C SER A 163 1.13 8.64 -19.77
N ASP A 164 1.48 7.37 -19.95
CA ASP A 164 0.66 6.38 -20.66
C ASP A 164 1.02 4.97 -20.16
N ILE A 165 0.26 3.97 -20.61
CA ILE A 165 0.63 2.56 -20.51
C ILE A 165 1.66 2.27 -21.60
N TYR A 166 2.86 1.87 -21.22
CA TYR A 166 3.88 1.44 -22.15
C TYR A 166 3.97 -0.08 -22.14
N CYS A 167 4.08 -0.67 -23.32
CA CYS A 167 4.25 -2.09 -23.52
C CYS A 167 5.62 -2.36 -24.14
N ILE A 168 6.31 -3.36 -23.60
CA ILE A 168 7.57 -3.87 -24.11
C ILE A 168 7.32 -5.27 -24.63
N ILE A 169 7.69 -5.49 -25.88
CA ILE A 169 7.55 -6.78 -26.57
C ILE A 169 8.94 -7.31 -26.82
N PHE A 170 9.21 -8.50 -26.28
CA PHE A 170 10.44 -9.23 -26.48
C PHE A 170 10.19 -10.39 -27.43
N LYS A 171 11.05 -10.53 -28.44
CA LYS A 171 11.12 -11.69 -29.31
C LYS A 171 12.53 -12.28 -29.20
N ALA A 172 12.62 -13.43 -28.54
CA ALA A 172 13.86 -14.17 -28.44
C ALA A 172 13.95 -15.20 -29.58
N GLU A 173 15.09 -15.24 -30.26
CA GLU A 173 15.44 -16.23 -31.28
C GLU A 173 16.68 -17.01 -30.80
N GLY A 174 16.70 -18.32 -31.01
CA GLY A 174 17.85 -19.17 -30.65
C GLY A 174 17.97 -19.49 -29.15
N VAL A 175 16.89 -19.29 -28.39
CA VAL A 175 16.80 -19.63 -26.96
C VAL A 175 15.97 -20.92 -26.82
N THR A 176 16.58 -22.04 -26.42
CA THR A 176 15.83 -23.30 -26.25
C THR A 176 15.12 -23.35 -24.89
N LYS A 177 14.05 -24.16 -24.79
CA LYS A 177 13.26 -24.33 -23.54
C LYS A 177 14.08 -24.74 -22.30
N ASP A 178 15.25 -25.33 -22.50
CA ASP A 178 16.16 -25.77 -21.42
C ASP A 178 17.16 -24.69 -20.97
N LYS A 179 17.17 -23.53 -21.64
CA LYS A 179 18.06 -22.40 -21.35
C LYS A 179 17.25 -21.11 -21.37
N SER A 180 16.74 -20.70 -20.22
CA SER A 180 16.01 -19.44 -20.11
C SER A 180 16.96 -18.24 -20.06
N MET A 181 16.60 -17.17 -20.77
CA MET A 181 17.30 -15.90 -20.69
C MET A 181 16.54 -14.93 -19.79
N GLY A 182 17.19 -14.47 -18.73
CA GLY A 182 16.60 -13.47 -17.83
C GLY A 182 16.61 -12.09 -18.47
N VAL A 183 15.50 -11.36 -18.30
CA VAL A 183 15.38 -9.93 -18.62
C VAL A 183 14.85 -9.22 -17.39
N ILE A 184 15.42 -8.05 -17.11
CA ILE A 184 15.05 -7.19 -15.99
C ILE A 184 14.52 -5.88 -16.56
N ILE A 185 13.30 -5.49 -16.20
CA ILE A 185 12.68 -4.24 -16.62
C ILE A 185 12.48 -3.34 -15.41
N ASP A 186 13.18 -2.21 -15.34
CA ASP A 186 13.00 -1.17 -14.32
C ASP A 186 12.06 -0.10 -14.86
N TRP A 187 10.84 -0.05 -14.33
CA TRP A 187 9.80 0.92 -14.69
C TRP A 187 9.90 2.18 -13.82
N GLN A 188 10.79 3.11 -14.18
CA GLN A 188 11.00 4.31 -13.37
C GLN A 188 9.91 5.37 -13.61
N GLN A 189 9.21 5.76 -12.54
CA GLN A 189 8.17 6.78 -12.57
C GLN A 189 8.73 8.17 -12.22
N SER A 190 7.94 9.22 -12.47
CA SER A 190 8.32 10.61 -12.13
C SER A 190 8.50 10.86 -10.64
N PHE A 191 7.83 10.08 -9.80
CA PHE A 191 7.97 10.05 -8.34
C PHE A 191 8.77 8.83 -7.88
N GLY A 192 9.84 8.53 -8.61
CA GLY A 192 10.79 7.50 -8.25
C GLY A 192 10.23 6.10 -8.43
N LYS A 193 10.43 5.26 -7.43
CA LYS A 193 10.02 3.85 -7.47
C LYS A 193 8.64 3.58 -6.86
N LEU A 194 7.90 4.58 -6.40
CA LEU A 194 6.53 4.36 -5.89
C LEU A 194 5.59 3.95 -7.03
N LEU A 195 4.52 3.24 -6.70
CA LEU A 195 3.35 3.05 -7.56
C LEU A 195 2.47 4.31 -7.56
N VAL A 196 1.64 4.47 -8.59
CA VAL A 196 0.70 5.61 -8.71
C VAL A 196 -0.26 5.69 -7.52
N SER A 197 -0.81 4.55 -7.09
CA SER A 197 -1.70 4.46 -5.94
C SER A 197 -1.02 4.92 -4.64
N GLU A 198 0.24 4.52 -4.44
CA GLU A 198 1.04 4.86 -3.28
C GLU A 198 1.48 6.33 -3.28
N TYR A 199 1.72 6.90 -4.46
CA TYR A 199 1.97 8.33 -4.62
C TYR A 199 0.75 9.17 -4.19
N HIS A 200 -0.47 8.78 -4.61
CA HIS A 200 -1.69 9.41 -4.12
C HIS A 200 -1.90 9.19 -2.62
N GLN A 201 -1.58 7.99 -2.12
CA GLN A 201 -1.69 7.66 -0.71
C GLN A 201 -0.73 8.50 0.14
N LEU A 202 0.49 8.76 -0.33
CA LEU A 202 1.46 9.65 0.32
C LEU A 202 0.84 11.04 0.56
N TYR A 203 0.18 11.61 -0.45
CA TYR A 203 -0.47 12.91 -0.35
C TYR A 203 -1.63 12.90 0.65
N ASN A 204 -2.51 11.89 0.54
CA ASN A 204 -3.65 11.75 1.44
C ASN A 204 -3.21 11.60 2.90
N ASN A 205 -2.21 10.75 3.17
CA ASN A 205 -1.69 10.57 4.51
C ASN A 205 -1.08 11.85 5.06
N LEU A 206 -0.37 12.62 4.24
CA LEU A 206 0.26 13.85 4.68
C LEU A 206 -0.80 14.90 5.07
N TYR A 207 -1.82 15.06 4.22
CA TYR A 207 -2.96 15.92 4.52
C TYR A 207 -3.63 15.50 5.83
N LEU A 208 -3.87 14.20 6.02
CA LEU A 208 -4.46 13.66 7.24
C LEU A 208 -3.57 13.90 8.46
N THR A 209 -2.24 13.74 8.35
CA THR A 209 -1.31 14.09 9.44
C THR A 209 -1.51 15.52 9.90
N PHE A 210 -1.51 16.49 8.99
CA PHE A 210 -1.68 17.91 9.35
C PHE A 210 -3.08 18.20 9.89
N ALA A 211 -4.12 17.62 9.30
CA ALA A 211 -5.49 17.79 9.77
C ALA A 211 -5.66 17.26 11.21
N TYR A 212 -5.18 16.05 11.50
CA TYR A 212 -5.25 15.46 12.84
C TYR A 212 -4.33 16.17 13.84
N ALA A 213 -3.16 16.66 13.42
CA ALA A 213 -2.28 17.47 14.27
C ALA A 213 -2.96 18.78 14.70
N LEU A 214 -3.60 19.47 13.74
CA LEU A 214 -4.34 20.70 14.00
C LEU A 214 -5.54 20.45 14.93
N LEU A 215 -6.32 19.40 14.67
CA LEU A 215 -7.43 18.99 15.53
C LEU A 215 -6.94 18.64 16.95
N THR A 216 -5.82 17.93 17.07
CA THR A 216 -5.19 17.61 18.36
C THR A 216 -4.81 18.88 19.12
N ALA A 217 -4.21 19.86 18.46
CA ALA A 217 -3.82 21.12 19.07
C ALA A 217 -5.03 21.94 19.53
N ILE A 218 -6.04 22.10 18.66
CA ILE A 218 -7.27 22.85 18.97
C ILE A 218 -8.03 22.18 20.13
N TYR A 219 -8.23 20.87 20.05
CA TYR A 219 -8.96 20.12 21.06
C TYR A 219 -8.20 20.02 22.38
N GLY A 220 -6.88 19.84 22.33
CA GLY A 220 -6.00 19.89 23.50
C GLY A 220 -6.06 21.24 24.20
N TYR A 221 -6.01 22.34 23.44
CA TYR A 221 -6.18 23.69 23.97
C TYR A 221 -7.57 23.88 24.62
N TYR A 222 -8.63 23.39 23.98
CA TYR A 222 -9.99 23.42 24.54
C TYR A 222 -10.07 22.69 25.89
N ILE A 223 -9.52 21.46 25.98
CA ILE A 223 -9.48 20.68 27.22
C ILE A 223 -8.68 21.43 28.29
N PHE A 224 -7.50 21.95 27.95
CA PHE A 224 -6.64 22.69 28.88
C PHE A 224 -7.36 23.91 29.46
N LYS A 225 -7.97 24.75 28.60
CA LYS A 225 -8.72 25.94 29.02
C LYS A 225 -9.90 25.58 29.92
N LYS A 226 -10.60 24.48 29.63
CA LYS A 226 -11.73 24.00 30.41
C LYS A 226 -11.30 23.50 31.79
N LEU A 227 -10.25 22.67 31.85
CA LEU A 227 -9.69 22.18 33.12
C LEU A 227 -9.23 23.32 34.03
N SER A 228 -8.62 24.37 33.46
CA SER A 228 -8.21 25.56 34.22
C SER A 228 -9.40 26.32 34.82
N LYS A 229 -10.55 26.36 34.14
CA LYS A 229 -11.79 26.98 34.66
C LYS A 229 -12.48 26.10 35.70
N ASP A 230 -12.52 24.78 35.49
CA ASP A 230 -13.17 23.85 36.41
C ASP A 230 -12.41 23.75 37.75
N LYS A 231 -11.06 23.88 37.75
CA LYS A 231 -10.26 24.00 38.98
C LYS A 231 -10.61 25.23 39.82
N ALA A 232 -11.13 26.29 39.22
CA ALA A 232 -11.55 27.50 39.93
C ALA A 232 -12.96 27.40 40.54
N ASN A 233 -13.78 26.44 40.09
CA ASN A 233 -15.18 26.27 40.50
C ASN A 233 -15.39 24.91 41.19
N ALA A 234 -14.90 24.78 42.43
CA ALA A 234 -14.81 23.52 43.17
C ALA A 234 -16.13 23.06 43.84
N VAL A 235 -17.22 22.86 43.09
CA VAL A 235 -18.53 22.42 43.66
C VAL A 235 -19.14 21.17 42.98
N LEU A 236 -18.49 20.56 41.98
CA LEU A 236 -19.06 19.38 41.29
C LEU A 236 -18.59 18.01 41.82
N ASN A 237 -19.49 17.03 41.74
CA ASN A 237 -19.32 15.63 42.13
C ASN A 237 -18.10 14.98 41.43
N HIS A 238 -17.17 14.45 42.24
CA HIS A 238 -15.84 14.00 41.81
C HIS A 238 -15.87 12.85 40.78
N GLN A 239 -16.91 12.01 40.81
CA GLN A 239 -17.07 10.83 39.95
C GLN A 239 -17.43 11.20 38.50
N THR A 240 -18.35 12.14 38.30
CA THR A 240 -18.80 12.58 36.97
C THR A 240 -17.74 13.42 36.27
N ILE A 241 -16.97 14.23 37.01
CA ILE A 241 -15.80 14.94 36.49
C ILE A 241 -14.73 13.97 35.98
N TYR A 242 -14.46 12.90 36.75
CA TYR A 242 -13.47 11.89 36.38
C TYR A 242 -13.84 11.15 35.08
N ASN A 243 -15.08 10.65 34.97
CA ASN A 243 -15.54 9.93 33.78
C ASN A 243 -15.54 10.84 32.52
N ARG A 244 -15.91 12.11 32.67
CA ARG A 244 -15.87 13.09 31.57
C ARG A 244 -14.44 13.36 31.11
N SER A 245 -13.51 13.57 32.05
CA SER A 245 -12.09 13.80 31.75
C SER A 245 -11.45 12.59 31.07
N LEU A 246 -11.84 11.37 31.48
CA LEU A 246 -11.36 10.13 30.86
C LEU A 246 -11.76 10.04 29.38
N ILE A 247 -13.03 10.30 29.05
CA ILE A 247 -13.51 10.29 27.65
C ILE A 247 -12.79 11.37 26.84
N GLN A 248 -12.64 12.57 27.39
CA GLN A 248 -11.93 13.66 26.71
C GLN A 248 -10.47 13.32 26.44
N PHE A 249 -9.77 12.70 27.39
CA PHE A 249 -8.40 12.23 27.21
C PHE A 249 -8.31 11.15 26.14
N LYS A 250 -9.23 10.18 26.10
CA LYS A 250 -9.26 9.13 25.06
C LYS A 250 -9.46 9.69 23.66
N ILE A 251 -10.32 10.69 23.49
CA ILE A 251 -10.48 11.39 22.21
C ILE A 251 -9.17 12.08 21.82
N LEU A 252 -8.50 12.74 22.76
CA LEU A 252 -7.21 13.38 22.51
C LEU A 252 -6.12 12.36 22.12
N THR A 253 -6.07 11.21 22.81
CA THR A 253 -5.17 10.10 22.48
C THR A 253 -5.47 9.53 21.09
N TYR A 254 -6.75 9.43 20.70
CA TYR A 254 -7.13 9.00 19.36
C TYR A 254 -6.60 9.97 18.29
N LEU A 255 -6.86 11.28 18.45
CA LEU A 255 -6.39 12.29 17.48
C LEU A 255 -4.86 12.30 17.37
N LEU A 256 -4.16 12.21 18.50
CA LEU A 256 -2.70 12.15 18.52
C LEU A 256 -2.18 10.84 17.89
N GLY A 257 -2.78 9.70 18.22
CA GLY A 257 -2.41 8.42 17.65
C GLY A 257 -2.62 8.37 16.14
N SER A 258 -3.75 8.86 15.63
CA SER A 258 -3.99 9.02 14.19
C SER A 258 -2.93 9.89 13.52
N THR A 259 -2.56 11.02 14.15
CA THR A 259 -1.49 11.90 13.65
C THR A 259 -0.18 11.12 13.49
N ILE A 260 0.21 10.35 14.51
CA ILE A 260 1.45 9.56 14.52
C ILE A 260 1.41 8.47 13.44
N VAL A 261 0.31 7.72 13.33
CA VAL A 261 0.17 6.64 12.34
C VAL A 261 0.31 7.18 10.92
N PHE A 262 -0.47 8.21 10.56
CA PHE A 262 -0.39 8.81 9.22
C PHE A 262 1.00 9.39 8.93
N PHE A 263 1.64 10.00 9.94
CA PHE A 263 2.99 10.52 9.80
C PHE A 263 4.03 9.42 9.53
N LEU A 264 3.96 8.31 10.27
CA LEU A 264 4.83 7.15 10.06
C LEU A 264 4.61 6.54 8.67
N THR A 265 3.37 6.42 8.21
CA THR A 265 3.06 5.96 6.86
C THR A 265 3.65 6.91 5.80
N CYS A 266 3.55 8.23 5.99
CA CYS A 266 4.23 9.19 5.10
C CYS A 266 5.74 8.99 5.08
N LEU A 267 6.38 8.83 6.24
CA LEU A 267 7.82 8.58 6.30
C LEU A 267 8.20 7.30 5.57
N HIS A 268 7.40 6.24 5.69
CA HIS A 268 7.61 4.99 4.96
C HIS A 268 7.57 5.21 3.45
N LEU A 269 6.52 5.86 2.94
CA LEU A 269 6.34 6.15 1.53
C LEU A 269 7.42 7.08 0.96
N VAL A 270 7.87 8.08 1.73
CA VAL A 270 9.00 8.94 1.33
C VAL A 270 10.31 8.15 1.23
N GLN A 271 10.54 7.19 2.12
CA GLN A 271 11.74 6.34 2.03
C GLN A 271 11.66 5.38 0.84
N LEU A 272 10.47 4.84 0.55
CA LEU A 272 10.23 4.03 -0.65
C LEU A 272 10.43 4.85 -1.93
N ASN A 273 10.01 6.11 -1.97
CA ASN A 273 10.29 7.03 -3.07
C ASN A 273 11.79 7.18 -3.36
N LYS A 274 12.62 7.31 -2.31
CA LYS A 274 14.07 7.56 -2.43
C LYS A 274 14.91 6.31 -2.69
N ILE A 275 14.64 5.25 -1.93
CA ILE A 275 15.48 4.04 -1.90
C ILE A 275 14.96 2.99 -2.88
N GLY A 276 13.65 3.01 -3.14
CA GLY A 276 12.94 2.03 -3.94
C GLY A 276 12.76 0.68 -3.26
N TYR A 277 11.92 -0.16 -3.85
CA TYR A 277 11.50 -1.45 -3.28
C TYR A 277 12.59 -2.50 -3.19
N GLN A 278 13.71 -2.32 -3.87
CA GLN A 278 14.74 -3.35 -4.02
C GLN A 278 15.92 -3.19 -3.08
N LYS A 279 16.20 -1.96 -2.68
CA LYS A 279 17.32 -1.67 -1.79
C LYS A 279 16.81 -1.82 -0.36
N THR A 280 17.15 -2.93 0.27
CA THR A 280 16.91 -3.12 1.69
C THR A 280 17.88 -2.24 2.48
N SER A 281 17.35 -1.19 3.11
CA SER A 281 18.09 -0.45 4.14
C SER A 281 17.53 -0.80 5.51
N PHE A 282 18.41 -0.87 6.52
CA PHE A 282 17.98 -1.05 7.90
C PHE A 282 16.98 0.04 8.31
N THR A 283 17.16 1.27 7.83
CA THR A 283 16.22 2.39 8.04
C THR A 283 14.84 2.10 7.47
N LEU A 284 14.75 1.61 6.23
CA LEU A 284 13.48 1.24 5.60
C LEU A 284 12.79 0.11 6.37
N PHE A 285 13.56 -0.90 6.81
CA PHE A 285 13.04 -1.99 7.65
C PHE A 285 12.45 -1.45 8.96
N VAL A 286 13.19 -0.61 9.69
CA VAL A 286 12.75 -0.04 10.96
C VAL A 286 11.48 0.80 10.77
N ILE A 287 11.43 1.66 9.75
CA ILE A 287 10.27 2.49 9.47
C ILE A 287 9.06 1.65 9.07
N ARG A 288 9.25 0.61 8.24
CA ARG A 288 8.18 -0.33 7.87
C ARG A 288 7.63 -1.05 9.10
N PHE A 289 8.50 -1.56 9.97
CA PHE A 289 8.11 -2.20 11.22
C PHE A 289 7.29 -1.25 12.12
N PHE A 290 7.75 -0.01 12.30
CA PHE A 290 7.01 0.98 13.09
C PHE A 290 5.68 1.34 12.45
N THR A 291 5.62 1.47 11.13
CA THR A 291 4.39 1.79 10.40
C THR A 291 3.34 0.69 10.60
N LEU A 292 3.69 -0.56 10.34
CA LEU A 292 2.79 -1.71 10.52
C LEU A 292 2.37 -1.87 11.99
N SER A 293 3.35 -1.93 12.91
CA SER A 293 3.08 -2.13 14.33
C SER A 293 2.22 -1.00 14.93
N SER A 294 2.50 0.26 14.56
CA SER A 294 1.72 1.39 15.06
C SER A 294 0.31 1.39 14.47
N GLY A 295 0.14 1.09 13.19
CA GLY A 295 -1.17 0.95 12.55
C GLY A 295 -2.02 -0.11 13.21
N THR A 296 -1.46 -1.31 13.39
CA THR A 296 -2.15 -2.45 14.02
C THR A 296 -2.50 -2.17 15.48
N LEU A 297 -1.54 -1.74 16.30
CA LEU A 297 -1.80 -1.43 17.71
C LEU A 297 -2.83 -0.30 17.87
N PHE A 298 -2.74 0.74 17.03
CA PHE A 298 -3.67 1.87 17.08
C PHE A 298 -5.07 1.46 16.64
N ASN A 299 -5.22 0.70 15.55
CA ASN A 299 -6.52 0.23 15.07
C ASN A 299 -7.19 -0.70 16.08
N THR A 300 -6.47 -1.69 16.61
CA THR A 300 -7.00 -2.56 17.69
C THR A 300 -7.38 -1.73 18.91
N TRP A 301 -6.54 -0.78 19.33
CA TRP A 301 -6.85 0.10 20.47
C TRP A 301 -8.11 0.94 20.21
N ALA A 302 -8.27 1.49 19.01
CA ALA A 302 -9.43 2.29 18.63
C ALA A 302 -10.70 1.45 18.66
N ILE A 303 -10.68 0.26 18.05
CA ILE A 303 -11.81 -0.69 18.03
C ILE A 303 -12.17 -1.13 19.46
N TYR A 304 -11.17 -1.50 20.27
CA TYR A 304 -11.39 -1.87 21.67
C TYR A 304 -12.10 -0.76 22.46
N ASN A 305 -11.64 0.49 22.33
CA ASN A 305 -12.26 1.62 23.01
C ASN A 305 -13.66 1.93 22.48
N PHE A 306 -13.89 1.75 21.18
CA PHE A 306 -15.21 1.90 20.58
C PHE A 306 -16.20 0.84 21.07
N LEU A 307 -15.78 -0.43 21.16
CA LEU A 307 -16.58 -1.52 21.72
C LEU A 307 -16.88 -1.32 23.21
N LEU A 308 -15.92 -0.82 24.00
CA LEU A 308 -16.15 -0.45 25.40
C LEU A 308 -17.16 0.70 25.54
N LEU A 309 -17.14 1.66 24.61
CA LEU A 309 -18.11 2.74 24.57
C LEU A 309 -19.51 2.24 24.20
N ALA A 310 -19.60 1.44 23.14
CA ALA A 310 -20.86 0.85 22.66
C ALA A 310 -21.49 -0.11 23.67
N SER A 311 -20.69 -0.81 24.47
CA SER A 311 -21.17 -1.69 25.54
C SER A 311 -21.60 -0.95 26.82
N GLY A 312 -21.43 0.38 26.87
CA GLY A 312 -21.87 1.22 27.99
C GLY A 312 -20.98 1.13 29.24
N VAL A 313 -19.82 0.47 29.14
CA VAL A 313 -18.90 0.25 30.28
C VAL A 313 -18.42 1.57 30.87
N PHE A 314 -18.16 2.59 30.04
CA PHE A 314 -17.70 3.90 30.52
C PHE A 314 -18.72 4.69 31.33
N PHE A 315 -20.00 4.35 31.25
CA PHE A 315 -21.06 5.07 31.93
C PHE A 315 -21.54 4.37 33.21
N GLY A 316 -20.88 3.26 33.60
CA GLY A 316 -21.31 2.47 34.76
C GLY A 316 -22.69 1.84 34.59
N LEU A 317 -23.25 1.85 33.36
CA LEU A 317 -24.55 1.31 33.00
C LEU A 317 -24.62 -0.21 33.17
N VAL A 318 -23.47 -0.87 33.15
CA VAL A 318 -23.36 -2.32 33.21
C VAL A 318 -22.20 -2.70 34.13
N LYS A 319 -22.50 -3.22 35.32
CA LYS A 319 -21.55 -3.79 36.28
C LYS A 319 -21.18 -5.25 35.93
N ASP A 320 -21.29 -5.63 34.66
CA ASP A 320 -21.22 -7.03 34.23
C ASP A 320 -19.84 -7.36 33.65
N ASN A 321 -19.05 -8.05 34.46
CA ASN A 321 -17.67 -8.45 34.14
C ASN A 321 -17.60 -9.30 32.85
N LYS A 322 -18.70 -9.98 32.49
CA LYS A 322 -18.79 -10.83 31.31
C LYS A 322 -18.73 -10.04 29.99
N ARG A 323 -19.36 -8.86 29.93
CA ARG A 323 -19.34 -8.02 28.71
C ARG A 323 -17.96 -7.42 28.47
N HIS A 324 -17.28 -7.01 29.54
CA HIS A 324 -15.91 -6.51 29.47
C HIS A 324 -14.95 -7.61 28.97
N LEU A 325 -15.07 -8.83 29.51
CA LEU A 325 -14.29 -9.98 29.07
C LEU A 325 -14.53 -10.31 27.58
N LEU A 326 -15.78 -10.26 27.12
CA LEU A 326 -16.11 -10.49 25.70
C LEU A 326 -15.45 -9.45 24.78
N VAL A 327 -15.48 -8.15 25.15
CA VAL A 327 -14.79 -7.10 24.38
C VAL A 327 -13.28 -7.33 24.35
N GLN A 328 -12.67 -7.78 25.45
CA GLN A 328 -11.25 -8.13 25.50
C GLN A 328 -10.91 -9.31 24.59
N ILE A 329 -11.74 -10.36 24.57
CA ILE A 329 -11.54 -11.53 23.71
C ILE A 329 -11.64 -11.12 22.24
N ILE A 330 -12.69 -10.40 21.84
CA ILE A 330 -12.88 -9.94 20.45
C ILE A 330 -11.69 -9.08 20.01
N SER A 331 -11.25 -8.13 20.86
CA SER A 331 -10.13 -7.25 20.51
C SER A 331 -8.79 -8.00 20.46
N GLY A 332 -8.62 -9.05 21.28
CA GLY A 332 -7.45 -9.93 21.22
C GLY A 332 -7.41 -10.77 19.95
N ILE A 333 -8.57 -11.26 19.48
CA ILE A 333 -8.71 -11.97 18.21
C ILE A 333 -8.38 -11.04 17.04
N LEU A 334 -8.99 -9.85 17.00
CA LEU A 334 -8.70 -8.85 15.96
C LEU A 334 -7.23 -8.44 15.92
N LEU A 335 -6.59 -8.29 17.08
CA LEU A 335 -5.16 -8.00 17.14
C LEU A 335 -4.35 -9.12 16.47
N LEU A 336 -4.70 -10.38 16.75
CA LEU A 336 -4.04 -11.52 16.14
C LEU A 336 -4.26 -11.56 14.63
N GLU A 337 -5.48 -11.29 14.16
CA GLU A 337 -5.82 -11.23 12.73
C GLU A 337 -5.06 -10.12 12.01
N PHE A 338 -5.00 -8.92 12.57
CA PHE A 338 -4.19 -7.83 12.00
C PHE A 338 -2.69 -8.16 11.97
N LEU A 339 -2.16 -8.81 13.01
CA LEU A 339 -0.76 -9.24 13.01
C LEU A 339 -0.49 -10.32 11.95
N ILE A 340 -1.41 -11.25 11.73
CA ILE A 340 -1.30 -12.25 10.66
C ILE A 340 -1.37 -11.54 9.30
N TYR A 341 -2.29 -10.59 9.14
CA TYR A 341 -2.42 -9.79 7.93
C TYR A 341 -1.15 -9.00 7.62
N ASP A 342 -0.57 -8.30 8.61
CA ASP A 342 0.69 -7.56 8.43
C ASP A 342 1.83 -8.49 7.99
N VAL A 343 1.88 -9.72 8.51
CA VAL A 343 2.88 -10.72 8.10
C VAL A 343 2.61 -11.21 6.67
N ASP A 344 1.37 -11.42 6.27
CA ASP A 344 1.01 -11.89 4.93
C ASP A 344 1.13 -10.79 3.86
N GLU A 345 0.76 -9.56 4.17
CA GLU A 345 1.00 -8.36 3.35
C GLU A 345 2.51 -8.11 3.20
N SER A 346 3.30 -8.41 4.23
CA SER A 346 4.74 -8.23 4.15
C SER A 346 5.42 -9.17 3.15
N ARG A 347 4.79 -10.31 2.82
CA ARG A 347 5.30 -11.29 1.85
C ARG A 347 4.82 -10.92 0.44
N VAL A 348 5.76 -10.53 -0.42
CA VAL A 348 5.60 -10.21 -1.85
C VAL A 348 4.75 -11.25 -2.63
N TYR A 349 4.67 -12.49 -2.17
CA TYR A 349 3.87 -13.57 -2.77
C TYR A 349 2.36 -13.49 -2.54
N SER A 350 1.85 -12.60 -1.67
CA SER A 350 0.42 -12.55 -1.35
C SER A 350 -0.42 -11.73 -2.33
N LEU A 351 0.20 -10.77 -3.03
CA LEU A 351 -0.38 -9.99 -4.14
C LEU A 351 -0.56 -10.85 -5.40
N LEU A 352 0.38 -11.77 -5.67
CA LEU A 352 0.38 -12.60 -6.90
C LEU A 352 -0.50 -13.87 -6.82
N ARG A 353 -0.92 -14.31 -5.63
CA ARG A 353 -1.77 -15.51 -5.45
C ARG A 353 -3.15 -15.25 -4.86
N GLY A 354 -3.51 -14.00 -4.58
CA GLY A 354 -4.85 -13.65 -4.07
C GLY A 354 -5.18 -14.17 -2.66
N GLN A 355 -4.20 -14.75 -1.93
CA GLN A 355 -4.41 -15.23 -0.56
C GLN A 355 -4.52 -14.08 0.45
N ALA A 356 -3.75 -13.00 0.30
CA ALA A 356 -3.94 -11.78 1.09
C ALA A 356 -5.31 -11.13 0.82
N PHE A 357 -5.87 -11.33 -0.37
CA PHE A 357 -7.20 -10.82 -0.73
C PHE A 357 -8.30 -11.46 0.12
N PHE A 358 -8.20 -12.76 0.45
CA PHE A 358 -9.21 -13.42 1.29
C PHE A 358 -9.17 -12.92 2.73
N LEU A 359 -7.98 -12.88 3.36
CA LEU A 359 -7.84 -12.42 4.75
C LEU A 359 -8.18 -10.92 4.88
N SER A 360 -7.75 -10.09 3.92
CA SER A 360 -8.13 -8.67 3.87
C SER A 360 -9.65 -8.50 3.79
N ASN A 361 -10.32 -9.24 2.91
CA ASN A 361 -11.77 -9.19 2.78
C ASN A 361 -12.48 -9.67 4.05
N LEU A 362 -12.00 -10.74 4.69
CA LEU A 362 -12.56 -11.24 5.95
C LEU A 362 -12.51 -10.17 7.04
N ILE A 363 -11.32 -9.60 7.29
CA ILE A 363 -11.11 -8.52 8.26
C ILE A 363 -12.02 -7.33 7.92
N TYR A 364 -12.11 -6.95 6.65
CA TYR A 364 -12.98 -5.87 6.21
C TYR A 364 -14.47 -6.11 6.55
N TYR A 365 -14.99 -7.30 6.26
CA TYR A 365 -16.38 -7.65 6.59
C TYR A 365 -16.62 -7.70 8.11
N GLU A 366 -15.67 -8.23 8.88
CA GLU A 366 -15.75 -8.25 10.35
C GLU A 366 -15.78 -6.84 10.93
N LEU A 367 -14.94 -5.93 10.42
CA LEU A 367 -14.96 -4.52 10.81
C LEU A 367 -16.31 -3.85 10.50
N ILE A 368 -16.91 -4.12 9.34
CA ILE A 368 -18.24 -3.62 9.00
C ILE A 368 -19.28 -4.15 9.99
N ILE A 369 -19.28 -5.45 10.27
CA ILE A 369 -20.24 -6.07 11.19
C ILE A 369 -20.09 -5.47 12.59
N LEU A 370 -18.86 -5.36 13.10
CA LEU A 370 -18.57 -4.76 14.39
C LEU A 370 -18.99 -3.28 14.45
N PHE A 371 -18.75 -2.53 13.37
CA PHE A 371 -19.18 -1.14 13.27
C PHE A 371 -20.71 -1.02 13.32
N MET A 372 -21.43 -1.82 12.55
CA MET A 372 -22.90 -1.84 12.52
C MET A 372 -23.48 -2.22 13.88
N LEU A 373 -22.96 -3.28 14.52
CA LEU A 373 -23.39 -3.73 15.84
C LEU A 373 -23.13 -2.67 16.91
N SER A 374 -21.94 -2.05 16.89
CA SER A 374 -21.57 -1.02 17.86
C SER A 374 -22.41 0.25 17.68
N THR A 375 -22.69 0.64 16.44
CA THR A 375 -23.54 1.79 16.12
C THR A 375 -24.99 1.54 16.56
N TYR A 376 -25.53 0.34 16.31
CA TYR A 376 -26.85 -0.06 16.80
C TYR A 376 -26.92 -0.01 18.34
N CYS A 377 -25.89 -0.51 19.03
CA CYS A 377 -25.77 -0.43 20.49
C CYS A 377 -25.71 1.03 20.98
N LEU A 378 -24.94 1.90 20.31
CA LEU A 378 -24.87 3.32 20.66
C LEU A 378 -26.22 4.03 20.48
N VAL A 379 -26.89 3.82 19.35
CA VAL A 379 -28.21 4.42 19.05
C VAL A 379 -29.26 3.93 20.05
N SER A 380 -29.28 2.64 20.37
CA SER A 380 -30.21 2.09 21.37
C SER A 380 -29.93 2.58 22.80
N MET A 381 -28.73 3.10 23.08
CA MET A 381 -28.40 3.76 24.35
C MET A 381 -28.80 5.25 24.42
N VAL A 382 -29.05 5.93 23.28
CA VAL A 382 -29.46 7.36 23.24
C VAL A 382 -30.67 7.69 24.13
N PRO A 383 -31.76 6.89 24.16
CA PRO A 383 -32.88 7.12 25.07
C PRO A 383 -32.46 7.05 26.53
N MET A 384 -31.54 6.14 26.85
CA MET A 384 -31.03 5.91 28.20
C MET A 384 -30.17 7.09 28.69
N PHE A 385 -29.34 7.67 27.80
CA PHE A 385 -28.61 8.90 28.07
C PHE A 385 -29.53 10.08 28.38
N LYS A 386 -30.63 10.23 27.62
CA LYS A 386 -31.61 11.29 27.84
C LYS A 386 -32.29 11.18 29.21
N THR A 387 -32.52 9.95 29.68
CA THR A 387 -33.11 9.67 31.00
C THR A 387 -32.11 9.91 32.14
N ILE A 388 -30.85 9.50 32.00
CA ILE A 388 -29.80 9.74 33.00
C ILE A 388 -29.49 11.24 33.15
N TYR A 389 -29.48 11.98 32.04
CA TYR A 389 -29.30 13.44 32.08
C TYR A 389 -30.45 14.15 32.79
N ARG A 390 -31.70 13.67 32.62
CA ARG A 390 -32.87 14.20 33.35
C ARG A 390 -32.81 13.88 34.86
N ILE A 391 -32.41 12.67 35.22
CA ILE A 391 -32.39 12.23 36.63
C ILE A 391 -31.28 12.95 37.42
N ASN A 392 -30.09 13.16 36.83
CA ASN A 392 -28.98 13.85 37.50
C ASN A 392 -29.14 15.39 37.57
N LEU A 393 -30.07 15.99 36.82
CA LEU A 393 -30.43 17.41 36.96
C LEU A 393 -31.55 17.66 37.97
N SER A 394 -32.32 16.65 38.37
CA SER A 394 -33.43 16.83 39.32
C SER A 394 -33.03 17.19 40.76
N PRO A 395 -31.85 16.81 41.31
CA PRO A 395 -31.46 17.26 42.65
C PRO A 395 -30.82 18.66 42.67
N LEU A 396 -30.73 19.35 41.52
CA LEU A 396 -30.22 20.73 41.40
C LEU A 396 -31.34 21.78 41.31
N LEU A 397 -32.61 21.35 41.42
CA LEU A 397 -33.81 22.19 41.26
C LEU A 397 -34.78 22.10 42.45
N ILE A 398 -34.30 21.68 43.63
CA ILE A 398 -35.04 21.80 44.90
C ILE A 398 -34.25 22.68 45.85
#